data_AF-A0A0P8AK65-F1
#
_entry.id   AF-A0A0P8AK65-F1
#
_cell.length_a   1.000
_cell.length_b   1.000
_cell.length_c   1.000
_cell.angle_alpha   90.00
_cell.angle_beta   90.00
_cell.angle_gamma   90.00
#
_symmetry.space_group_name_H-M   'P 1'
#
loop_
_entity.id
_entity.type
_entity.pdbx_description
1 polymer ?
#
loop_
_entity_poly.entity_id
_entity_poly.type
_entity_poly.pdbx_seq_one_letter_code
_entity_poly.pdbx_strand_id
1 'polypeptide(L)'
;MKLKNLSFSKLWVLGVFVFFACGEDDPTPPMMDTSFYATQLGGETMVPDPDNPGQMVEQGFLNLRTVVTNTVLEIASNEGGTYNDLQPYFSVLLNEVGRNELSGFTTLVQDFTIFLAEATGAQNFQYTGLNMAEAHNSTNPRMNGLINDADYDLFIQAVVAGAAEAGITSPEVLGPVGDLLESVREPIVQRPDGENLDLYTRLGGSGLVEDPDNPGTLIEAGYLPLRAVVTSTVLVIATNEGGKYDNLQPYFTVLLNEVGAGDTSGFTTLVGGFSDFLAANIGSTNIEYNGLNMRDAHDPTVNSRMTGLITAEDYDLFVQAVVEGALENNVPESIIGEFGALLNSEGLRDAIIQA
;
A
#
# COMPACT_ATOMS: atom_id res chain seq x y z
N MET A 1 21.66 83.54 -5.55
CA MET A 1 20.38 83.96 -4.96
C MET A 1 19.42 82.76 -5.01
N LYS A 2 18.99 82.28 -3.82
CA LYS A 2 17.83 81.41 -3.48
C LYS A 2 17.55 80.16 -4.35
N LEU A 3 17.85 78.93 -3.88
CA LEU A 3 17.16 78.03 -2.93
C LEU A 3 16.04 77.14 -3.52
N LYS A 4 16.27 75.83 -3.36
CA LYS A 4 15.36 74.66 -3.19
C LYS A 4 14.52 74.15 -4.38
N ASN A 5 14.71 72.86 -4.70
CA ASN A 5 13.81 71.80 -4.23
C ASN A 5 14.44 70.40 -4.32
N LEU A 6 14.20 69.61 -3.28
CA LEU A 6 14.48 68.19 -3.14
C LEU A 6 13.56 67.37 -4.06
N SER A 7 14.08 66.26 -4.61
CA SER A 7 13.32 65.02 -4.70
C SER A 7 14.26 63.82 -4.68
N PHE A 8 14.10 62.99 -3.66
CA PHE A 8 14.73 61.69 -3.48
C PHE A 8 13.95 60.68 -4.34
N SER A 9 14.64 59.93 -5.21
CA SER A 9 14.14 58.62 -5.63
C SER A 9 15.28 57.62 -5.57
N LYS A 10 15.14 56.68 -4.63
CA LYS A 10 16.10 55.65 -4.27
C LYS A 10 16.05 54.54 -5.31
N LEU A 11 17.19 54.30 -5.94
CA LEU A 11 17.45 53.14 -6.77
C LEU A 11 17.62 51.92 -5.83
N TRP A 12 16.63 51.03 -5.81
CA TRP A 12 16.72 49.75 -5.10
C TRP A 12 17.53 48.79 -5.98
N VAL A 13 18.75 48.49 -5.54
CA VAL A 13 19.53 47.35 -6.05
C VAL A 13 19.04 46.12 -5.28
N LEU A 14 18.23 45.29 -5.96
CA LEU A 14 17.82 43.99 -5.44
C LEU A 14 19.01 43.02 -5.60
N GLY A 15 19.75 42.79 -4.51
CA GLY A 15 20.74 41.72 -4.44
C GLY A 15 20.02 40.38 -4.32
N VAL A 16 20.15 39.53 -5.33
CA VAL A 16 19.72 38.13 -5.27
C VAL A 16 20.72 37.39 -4.37
N PHE A 17 20.36 37.21 -3.10
CA PHE A 17 20.95 36.20 -2.26
C PHE A 17 20.30 34.87 -2.63
N VAL A 18 21.07 33.98 -3.26
CA VAL A 18 20.72 32.56 -3.34
C VAL A 18 20.99 31.97 -1.97
N PHE A 19 19.96 31.88 -1.13
CA PHE A 19 20.00 31.03 0.05
C PHE A 19 19.88 29.59 -0.43
N PHE A 20 20.99 28.85 -0.43
CA PHE A 20 20.92 27.41 -0.23
C PHE A 20 20.44 27.21 1.21
N ALA A 21 19.14 27.04 1.39
CA ALA A 21 18.64 26.41 2.60
C ALA A 21 19.01 24.93 2.47
N CYS A 22 20.07 24.52 3.17
CA CYS A 22 20.21 23.12 3.55
C CYS A 22 18.99 22.81 4.42
N GLY A 23 18.17 21.84 4.01
CA GLY A 23 17.16 21.28 4.92
C GLY A 23 17.91 20.64 6.07
N GLU A 24 17.74 21.20 7.27
CA GLU A 24 18.20 20.60 8.51
C GLU A 24 17.37 19.35 8.78
N ASP A 25 18.09 18.22 8.88
CA ASP A 25 17.97 17.19 9.91
C ASP A 25 16.57 16.64 10.22
N ASP A 26 16.35 15.38 9.81
CA ASP A 26 15.31 14.52 10.40
C ASP A 26 15.38 14.62 11.94
N PRO A 27 14.24 14.72 12.63
CA PRO A 27 14.23 14.75 14.08
C PRO A 27 14.82 13.44 14.61
N THR A 28 16.03 13.50 15.18
CA THR A 28 16.57 12.38 15.96
C THR A 28 15.66 12.18 17.18
N PRO A 29 15.14 10.96 17.43
CA PRO A 29 14.29 10.71 18.59
C PRO A 29 15.01 11.19 19.86
N PRO A 30 14.33 11.86 20.79
CA PRO A 30 14.92 12.21 22.07
C PRO A 30 15.32 10.90 22.77
N MET A 31 16.61 10.72 23.02
CA MET A 31 17.07 9.60 23.82
C MET A 31 16.48 9.71 25.23
N MET A 32 15.82 8.65 25.69
CA MET A 32 15.43 8.56 27.09
C MET A 32 16.67 8.61 27.97
N ASP A 33 16.51 9.01 29.23
CA ASP A 33 17.60 8.88 30.20
C ASP A 33 18.12 7.43 30.16
N THR A 34 19.44 7.28 30.03
CA THR A 34 20.17 6.00 30.03
C THR A 34 19.77 5.05 31.15
N SER A 35 19.17 5.57 32.22
CA SER A 35 18.62 4.77 33.31
C SER A 35 17.36 3.97 32.92
N PHE A 36 16.60 4.34 31.88
CA PHE A 36 15.33 3.68 31.53
C PHE A 36 15.57 2.23 31.08
N TYR A 37 16.38 2.00 30.04
CA TYR A 37 16.74 0.65 29.62
C TYR A 37 17.36 -0.16 30.76
N ALA A 38 18.27 0.46 31.52
CA ALA A 38 18.98 -0.18 32.62
C ALA A 38 18.06 -0.61 33.78
N THR A 39 17.05 0.19 34.14
CA THR A 39 16.26 0.00 35.36
C THR A 39 14.86 -0.54 35.11
N GLN A 40 14.20 -0.10 34.04
CA GLN A 40 12.79 -0.43 33.76
C GLN A 40 12.65 -1.64 32.83
N LEU A 41 13.61 -1.84 31.93
CA LEU A 41 13.57 -2.95 30.97
C LEU A 41 14.43 -4.15 31.38
N GLY A 42 15.25 -4.04 32.43
CA GLY A 42 16.13 -5.09 32.93
C GLY A 42 17.60 -4.96 32.50
N GLY A 43 17.89 -4.00 31.63
CA GLY A 43 19.24 -3.57 31.28
C GLY A 43 20.12 -4.64 30.65
N GLU A 44 21.42 -4.46 30.83
CA GLU A 44 22.50 -5.29 30.26
C GLU A 44 22.67 -6.65 30.95
N THR A 45 21.71 -7.07 31.79
CA THR A 45 21.77 -8.38 32.44
C THR A 45 21.67 -9.47 31.38
N MET A 46 22.75 -10.23 31.18
CA MET A 46 22.77 -11.30 30.17
C MET A 46 21.91 -12.48 30.61
N VAL A 47 20.98 -12.88 29.76
CA VAL A 47 20.11 -14.06 29.93
C VAL A 47 20.17 -14.96 28.70
N PRO A 48 19.88 -16.27 28.82
CA PRO A 48 19.83 -17.16 27.66
C PRO A 48 18.82 -16.65 26.63
N ASP A 49 19.22 -16.60 25.36
CA ASP A 49 18.31 -16.22 24.28
C ASP A 49 17.41 -17.42 23.91
N PRO A 50 16.08 -17.32 24.10
CA PRO A 50 15.15 -18.41 23.77
C PRO A 50 15.07 -18.70 22.26
N ASP A 51 15.31 -17.70 21.42
CA ASP A 51 15.22 -17.80 19.96
C ASP A 51 16.57 -18.21 19.34
N ASN A 52 17.67 -18.06 20.09
CA ASN A 52 19.02 -18.43 19.68
C ASN A 52 19.70 -19.36 20.71
N PRO A 53 19.39 -20.67 20.70
CA PRO A 53 19.91 -21.62 21.69
C PRO A 53 21.44 -21.60 21.81
N GLY A 54 21.93 -21.44 23.03
CA GLY A 54 23.36 -21.36 23.33
C GLY A 54 23.97 -19.96 23.23
N GLN A 55 23.17 -18.96 22.85
CA GLN A 55 23.55 -17.55 22.91
C GLN A 55 22.95 -16.88 24.15
N MET A 56 23.54 -15.74 24.52
CA MET A 56 23.05 -14.89 25.59
C MET A 56 22.65 -13.54 24.98
N VAL A 57 21.63 -12.92 25.54
CA VAL A 57 21.12 -11.60 25.14
C VAL A 57 20.89 -10.75 26.38
N GLU A 58 20.90 -9.43 26.25
CA GLU A 58 20.53 -8.53 27.34
C GLU A 58 19.04 -8.67 27.68
N GLN A 59 18.70 -8.69 28.97
CA GLN A 59 17.32 -8.81 29.44
C GLN A 59 16.44 -7.66 28.92
N GLY A 60 16.99 -6.44 28.85
CA GLY A 60 16.32 -5.28 28.26
C GLY A 60 15.94 -5.51 26.79
N PHE A 61 16.90 -5.96 25.99
CA PHE A 61 16.70 -6.27 24.58
C PHE A 61 15.68 -7.40 24.39
N LEU A 62 15.76 -8.46 25.19
CA LEU A 62 14.80 -9.56 25.13
C LEU A 62 13.37 -9.08 25.41
N ASN A 63 13.18 -8.24 26.44
CA ASN A 63 11.87 -7.70 26.77
C ASN A 63 11.31 -6.84 25.63
N LEU A 64 12.12 -5.95 25.05
CA LEU A 64 11.72 -5.18 23.87
C LEU A 64 11.39 -6.08 22.67
N ARG A 65 12.21 -7.10 22.41
CA ARG A 65 11.97 -8.07 21.32
C ARG A 65 10.65 -8.80 21.50
N THR A 66 10.30 -9.18 22.72
CA THR A 66 9.01 -9.80 23.04
C THR A 66 7.85 -8.84 22.77
N VAL A 67 7.92 -7.58 23.20
CA VAL A 67 6.88 -6.57 22.91
C VAL A 67 6.70 -6.37 21.41
N VAL A 68 7.80 -6.18 20.67
CA VAL A 68 7.78 -5.97 19.22
C VAL A 68 7.17 -7.19 18.51
N THR A 69 7.61 -8.40 18.88
CA THR A 69 7.07 -9.66 18.35
C THR A 69 5.56 -9.74 18.57
N ASN A 70 5.11 -9.52 19.81
CA ASN A 70 3.69 -9.55 20.15
C ASN A 70 2.90 -8.47 19.40
N THR A 71 3.44 -7.27 19.24
CA THR A 71 2.81 -6.18 18.46
C THR A 71 2.53 -6.62 17.02
N VAL A 72 3.53 -7.21 16.35
CA VAL A 72 3.36 -7.70 14.98
C VAL A 72 2.34 -8.83 14.92
N LEU A 73 2.35 -9.73 15.92
CA LEU A 73 1.38 -10.83 16.01
C LEU A 73 -0.04 -10.35 16.29
N GLU A 74 -0.24 -9.31 17.11
CA GLU A 74 -1.53 -8.66 17.35
C GLU A 74 -2.11 -8.08 16.05
N ILE A 75 -1.29 -7.36 15.29
CA ILE A 75 -1.69 -6.84 13.98
C ILE A 75 -2.00 -7.99 13.02
N ALA A 76 -1.16 -9.03 12.96
CA ALA A 76 -1.33 -10.15 12.05
C ALA A 76 -2.55 -11.02 12.39
N SER A 77 -2.82 -11.25 13.67
CA SER A 77 -3.99 -12.02 14.11
C SER A 77 -5.29 -11.28 13.80
N ASN A 78 -5.25 -9.94 13.91
CA ASN A 78 -6.35 -9.03 13.63
C ASN A 78 -7.67 -9.51 14.25
N GLU A 79 -7.61 -9.97 15.50
CA GLU A 79 -8.76 -10.56 16.15
C GLU A 79 -9.93 -9.56 16.21
N GLY A 80 -11.11 -10.00 15.76
CA GLY A 80 -12.30 -9.16 15.69
C GLY A 80 -12.25 -8.03 14.66
N GLY A 81 -11.20 -7.97 13.82
CA GLY A 81 -11.02 -6.91 12.82
C GLY A 81 -10.52 -5.59 13.39
N THR A 82 -9.96 -5.59 14.60
CA THR A 82 -9.49 -4.39 15.31
C THR A 82 -8.44 -3.61 14.51
N TYR A 83 -7.57 -4.32 13.80
CA TYR A 83 -6.46 -3.78 13.02
C TYR A 83 -6.69 -3.91 11.50
N ASN A 84 -7.94 -3.93 11.05
CA ASN A 84 -8.29 -3.97 9.62
C ASN A 84 -7.59 -2.88 8.82
N ASP A 85 -7.52 -1.66 9.37
CA ASP A 85 -6.93 -0.50 8.70
C ASP A 85 -5.39 -0.57 8.66
N LEU A 86 -4.76 -1.41 9.50
CA LEU A 86 -3.31 -1.68 9.43
C LEU A 86 -2.94 -2.77 8.44
N GLN A 87 -3.85 -3.71 8.12
CA GLN A 87 -3.55 -4.85 7.26
C GLN A 87 -2.89 -4.47 5.92
N PRO A 88 -3.35 -3.41 5.20
CA PRO A 88 -2.77 -3.06 3.91
C PRO A 88 -1.26 -2.78 3.97
N TYR A 89 -0.76 -2.14 5.03
CA TYR A 89 0.66 -1.82 5.19
C TYR A 89 1.53 -3.05 5.48
N PHE A 90 0.94 -4.07 6.08
CA PHE A 90 1.63 -5.32 6.43
C PHE A 90 1.49 -6.39 5.35
N SER A 91 0.84 -6.11 4.21
CA SER A 91 0.51 -7.13 3.20
C SER A 91 1.74 -7.91 2.72
N VAL A 92 2.87 -7.24 2.47
CA VAL A 92 4.14 -7.87 2.10
C VAL A 92 4.59 -8.86 3.18
N LEU A 93 4.65 -8.40 4.44
CA LEU A 93 5.09 -9.22 5.56
C LEU A 93 4.17 -10.42 5.80
N LEU A 94 2.86 -10.18 5.82
CA LEU A 94 1.86 -11.22 6.10
C LEU A 94 1.89 -12.32 5.02
N ASN A 95 2.08 -11.93 3.75
CA ASN A 95 2.18 -12.89 2.66
C ASN A 95 3.49 -13.69 2.69
N GLU A 96 4.62 -13.08 3.06
CA GLU A 96 5.89 -13.81 3.30
C GLU A 96 5.73 -14.84 4.43
N VAL A 97 5.16 -14.43 5.56
CA VAL A 97 4.90 -15.33 6.70
C VAL A 97 3.93 -16.45 6.31
N GLY A 98 2.86 -16.15 5.57
CA GLY A 98 1.93 -17.14 5.05
C GLY A 98 2.58 -18.18 4.13
N ARG A 99 3.66 -17.79 3.43
CA ARG A 99 4.50 -18.67 2.61
C ARG A 99 5.66 -19.31 3.39
N ASN A 100 5.69 -19.16 4.72
CA ASN A 100 6.74 -19.64 5.62
C ASN A 100 8.13 -19.04 5.32
N GLU A 101 8.17 -17.82 4.79
CA GLU A 101 9.37 -17.03 4.53
C GLU A 101 9.58 -16.00 5.65
N LEU A 102 10.26 -16.41 6.72
CA LEU A 102 10.34 -15.62 7.95
C LEU A 102 11.47 -14.57 7.98
N SER A 103 12.26 -14.42 6.91
CA SER A 103 13.40 -13.49 6.89
C SER A 103 12.97 -12.02 7.04
N GLY A 104 11.88 -11.63 6.38
CA GLY A 104 11.29 -10.29 6.50
C GLY A 104 10.80 -10.01 7.91
N PHE A 105 10.10 -10.96 8.52
CA PHE A 105 9.64 -10.89 9.90
C PHE A 105 10.80 -10.76 10.89
N THR A 106 11.81 -11.63 10.78
CA THR A 106 13.00 -11.56 11.64
C THR A 106 13.71 -10.22 11.50
N THR A 107 13.83 -9.68 10.28
CA THR A 107 14.46 -8.38 10.03
C THR A 107 13.65 -7.25 10.67
N LEU A 108 12.34 -7.20 10.45
CA LEU A 108 11.46 -6.19 11.05
C LEU A 108 11.54 -6.19 12.58
N VAL A 109 11.40 -7.37 13.19
CA VAL A 109 11.46 -7.52 14.66
C VAL A 109 12.82 -7.07 15.17
N GLN A 110 13.91 -7.47 14.52
CA GLN A 110 15.27 -7.11 14.93
C GLN A 110 15.50 -5.60 14.81
N ASP A 111 15.19 -4.99 13.68
CA ASP A 111 15.44 -3.57 13.41
C ASP A 111 14.61 -2.68 14.34
N PHE A 112 13.34 -3.02 14.54
CA PHE A 112 12.49 -2.26 15.46
C PHE A 112 12.94 -2.43 16.92
N THR A 113 13.38 -3.64 17.31
CA THR A 113 13.94 -3.86 18.66
C THR A 113 15.22 -3.06 18.88
N ILE A 114 16.13 -3.02 17.90
CA ILE A 114 17.37 -2.23 17.97
C ILE A 114 17.04 -0.73 18.08
N PHE A 115 16.10 -0.24 17.28
CA PHE A 115 15.63 1.14 17.35
C PHE A 115 15.15 1.51 18.76
N LEU A 116 14.28 0.69 19.34
CA LEU A 116 13.78 0.91 20.71
C LEU A 116 14.90 0.78 21.74
N ALA A 117 15.83 -0.17 21.59
CA ALA A 117 16.94 -0.36 22.52
C ALA A 117 17.87 0.87 22.55
N GLU A 118 18.27 1.38 21.38
CA GLU A 118 19.08 2.61 21.29
C GLU A 118 18.32 3.80 21.90
N ALA A 119 17.06 4.01 21.50
CA ALA A 119 16.26 5.14 21.96
C ALA A 119 15.92 5.10 23.46
N THR A 120 15.88 3.90 24.06
CA THR A 120 15.69 3.70 25.51
C THR A 120 17.00 3.80 26.31
N GLY A 121 18.13 4.04 25.64
CA GLY A 121 19.42 4.32 26.26
C GLY A 121 20.35 3.10 26.42
N ALA A 122 20.12 2.01 25.69
CA ALA A 122 21.05 0.89 25.66
C ALA A 122 22.38 1.28 25.00
N GLN A 123 23.50 0.78 25.53
CA GLN A 123 24.84 1.18 25.07
C GLN A 123 25.42 0.29 23.97
N ASN A 124 24.89 -0.93 23.83
CA ASN A 124 25.44 -1.96 22.94
C ASN A 124 24.65 -2.11 21.63
N PHE A 125 23.67 -1.24 21.39
CA PHE A 125 22.80 -1.28 20.21
C PHE A 125 22.83 0.06 19.50
N GLN A 126 22.90 0.01 18.17
CA GLN A 126 22.86 1.17 17.30
C GLN A 126 21.97 0.84 16.10
N TYR A 127 20.92 1.62 15.90
CA TYR A 127 20.08 1.55 14.74
C TYR A 127 20.81 2.10 13.52
N THR A 128 20.83 1.31 12.46
CA THR A 128 21.51 1.66 11.20
C THR A 128 20.59 1.52 9.99
N GLY A 129 19.29 1.34 10.24
CA GLY A 129 18.28 1.26 9.21
C GLY A 129 17.97 2.63 8.59
N LEU A 130 16.95 2.65 7.72
CA LEU A 130 16.42 3.87 7.11
C LEU A 130 15.95 4.84 8.19
N ASN A 131 16.02 6.15 7.93
CA ASN A 131 15.34 7.11 8.80
C ASN A 131 13.82 6.86 8.79
N MET A 132 13.12 7.38 9.78
CA MET A 132 11.68 7.09 9.95
C MET A 132 10.83 7.55 8.76
N ALA A 133 11.27 8.58 8.03
CA ALA A 133 10.58 9.05 6.83
C ALA A 133 10.77 8.08 5.63
N GLU A 134 12.00 7.69 5.35
CA GLU A 134 12.36 6.73 4.29
C GLU A 134 11.82 5.34 4.56
N ALA A 135 11.81 4.92 5.83
CA ALA A 135 11.25 3.65 6.25
C ALA A 135 9.75 3.53 5.97
N HIS A 136 8.99 4.65 6.01
CA HIS A 136 7.53 4.66 5.93
C HIS A 136 6.97 5.39 4.69
N ASN A 137 7.82 5.69 3.70
CA ASN A 137 7.39 6.31 2.45
C ASN A 137 7.23 5.30 1.30
N SER A 138 6.70 5.77 0.18
CA SER A 138 6.41 4.96 -1.01
C SER A 138 7.64 4.42 -1.74
N THR A 139 8.86 4.81 -1.35
CA THR A 139 10.09 4.28 -1.96
C THR A 139 10.56 2.99 -1.28
N ASN A 140 10.09 2.71 -0.06
CA ASN A 140 10.33 1.45 0.59
C ASN A 140 9.41 0.37 -0.03
N PRO A 141 9.95 -0.66 -0.70
CA PRO A 141 9.15 -1.70 -1.35
C PRO A 141 8.35 -2.56 -0.36
N ARG A 142 8.63 -2.46 0.94
CA ARG A 142 7.86 -3.13 2.00
C ARG A 142 6.69 -2.30 2.51
N MET A 143 6.61 -1.02 2.16
CA MET A 143 5.52 -0.14 2.54
C MET A 143 4.51 -0.07 1.41
N ASN A 144 3.30 -0.52 1.72
CA ASN A 144 2.17 -0.53 0.80
C ASN A 144 1.24 0.63 1.18
N GLY A 145 1.65 1.85 0.84
CA GLY A 145 0.91 3.09 1.13
C GLY A 145 1.56 3.99 2.19
N LEU A 146 1.12 5.26 2.21
CA LEU A 146 1.54 6.26 3.19
C LEU A 146 0.58 6.27 4.40
N ILE A 147 1.14 6.51 5.59
CA ILE A 147 0.44 6.43 6.89
C ILE A 147 -0.17 7.79 7.25
N ASN A 148 -1.40 7.81 7.79
CA ASN A 148 -1.99 9.01 8.42
C ASN A 148 -2.01 8.92 9.95
N ASP A 149 -2.52 9.94 10.64
CA ASP A 149 -2.55 9.97 12.11
C ASP A 149 -3.40 8.85 12.73
N ALA A 150 -4.55 8.54 12.12
CA ALA A 150 -5.43 7.48 12.60
C ALA A 150 -4.78 6.08 12.51
N ASP A 151 -4.05 5.82 11.43
CA ASP A 151 -3.27 4.59 11.26
C ASP A 151 -2.17 4.50 12.32
N TYR A 152 -1.45 5.61 12.58
CA TYR A 152 -0.39 5.63 13.58
C TYR A 152 -0.93 5.45 15.02
N ASP A 153 -2.07 6.06 15.33
CA ASP A 153 -2.77 5.84 16.61
C ASP A 153 -3.16 4.38 16.80
N LEU A 154 -3.60 3.72 15.73
CA LEU A 154 -3.97 2.31 15.75
C LEU A 154 -2.72 1.42 15.92
N PHE A 155 -1.59 1.80 15.34
CA PHE A 155 -0.30 1.14 15.58
C PHE A 155 0.15 1.28 17.05
N ILE A 156 0.05 2.46 17.65
CA ILE A 156 0.38 2.65 19.08
C ILE A 156 -0.51 1.75 19.96
N GLN A 157 -1.80 1.62 19.63
CA GLN A 157 -2.69 0.70 20.34
C GLN A 157 -2.21 -0.75 20.24
N ALA A 158 -1.76 -1.19 19.06
CA ALA A 158 -1.17 -2.51 18.88
C ALA A 158 0.11 -2.70 19.73
N VAL A 159 0.96 -1.68 19.85
CA VAL A 159 2.14 -1.74 20.73
C VAL A 159 1.74 -1.92 22.19
N VAL A 160 0.72 -1.19 22.66
CA VAL A 160 0.21 -1.32 24.03
C VAL A 160 -0.37 -2.72 24.27
N ALA A 161 -1.12 -3.26 23.31
CA ALA A 161 -1.66 -4.62 23.39
C ALA A 161 -0.52 -5.67 23.43
N GLY A 162 0.46 -5.56 22.54
CA GLY A 162 1.61 -6.46 22.50
C GLY A 162 2.45 -6.40 23.79
N ALA A 163 2.60 -5.23 24.40
CA ALA A 163 3.25 -5.06 25.69
C ALA A 163 2.46 -5.70 26.83
N ALA A 164 1.13 -5.55 26.83
CA ALA A 164 0.26 -6.19 27.81
C ALA A 164 0.36 -7.72 27.77
N GLU A 165 0.42 -8.31 26.56
CA GLU A 165 0.62 -9.76 26.36
C GLU A 165 2.00 -10.22 26.87
N ALA A 166 3.01 -9.34 26.80
CA ALA A 166 4.33 -9.58 27.42
C ALA A 166 4.33 -9.40 28.95
N GLY A 167 3.18 -9.07 29.57
CA GLY A 167 3.07 -8.77 31.00
C GLY A 167 3.57 -7.38 31.40
N ILE A 168 3.91 -6.52 30.43
CA ILE A 168 4.42 -5.16 30.64
C ILE A 168 3.23 -4.20 30.60
N THR A 169 2.64 -3.95 31.76
CA THR A 169 1.45 -3.10 31.93
C THR A 169 1.70 -1.85 32.78
N SER A 170 2.93 -1.67 33.26
CA SER A 170 3.28 -0.54 34.13
C SER A 170 3.22 0.78 33.35
N PRO A 171 2.49 1.80 33.84
CA PRO A 171 2.50 3.13 33.25
C PRO A 171 3.89 3.79 33.23
N GLU A 172 4.77 3.40 34.16
CA GLU A 172 6.15 3.89 34.21
C GLU A 172 7.01 3.38 33.05
N VAL A 173 6.56 2.31 32.36
CA VAL A 173 7.21 1.78 31.15
C VAL A 173 6.44 2.23 29.90
N LEU A 174 5.11 2.04 29.90
CA LEU A 174 4.28 2.31 28.72
C LEU A 174 4.19 3.80 28.38
N GLY A 175 4.18 4.69 29.39
CA GLY A 175 4.16 6.14 29.17
C GLY A 175 5.39 6.62 28.40
N PRO A 176 6.62 6.39 28.91
CA PRO A 176 7.84 6.79 28.21
C PRO A 176 8.04 6.13 26.83
N VAL A 177 7.62 4.87 26.66
CA VAL A 177 7.63 4.22 25.34
C VAL A 177 6.64 4.89 24.38
N GLY A 178 5.45 5.24 24.86
CA GLY A 178 4.47 6.02 24.10
C GLY A 178 5.03 7.38 23.69
N ASP A 179 5.63 8.13 24.61
CA ASP A 179 6.27 9.43 24.33
C ASP A 179 7.39 9.30 23.27
N LEU A 180 8.16 8.20 23.31
CA LEU A 180 9.18 7.90 22.30
C LEU A 180 8.54 7.64 20.93
N LEU A 181 7.49 6.83 20.84
CA LEU A 181 6.80 6.61 19.57
C LEU A 181 6.20 7.93 19.04
N GLU A 182 5.55 8.70 19.89
CA GLU A 182 5.02 10.02 19.53
C GLU A 182 6.10 10.98 19.00
N SER A 183 7.34 10.87 19.50
CA SER A 183 8.45 11.71 19.03
C SER A 183 8.85 11.46 17.57
N VAL A 184 8.52 10.29 17.01
CA VAL A 184 8.78 9.93 15.61
C VAL A 184 7.54 9.94 14.73
N ARG A 185 6.39 10.41 15.24
CA ARG A 185 5.15 10.50 14.47
C ARG A 185 5.33 11.36 13.21
N GLU A 186 5.92 12.55 13.34
CA GLU A 186 6.02 13.54 12.26
C GLU A 186 6.72 13.00 11.00
N PRO A 187 7.89 12.33 11.07
CA PRO A 187 8.49 11.73 9.88
C PRO A 187 7.71 10.51 9.34
N ILE A 188 6.91 9.81 10.15
CA ILE A 188 6.17 8.61 9.75
C ILE A 188 4.84 8.95 9.07
N VAL A 189 4.11 9.93 9.60
CA VAL A 189 2.79 10.35 9.12
C VAL A 189 2.96 11.22 7.88
N GLN A 190 2.72 10.62 6.71
CA GLN A 190 2.97 11.22 5.40
C GLN A 190 1.71 11.30 4.51
N ARG A 191 0.60 10.68 4.92
CA ARG A 191 -0.71 10.83 4.27
C ARG A 191 -1.56 11.83 5.06
N PRO A 192 -2.18 12.83 4.41
CA PRO A 192 -3.14 13.71 5.05
C PRO A 192 -4.35 12.98 5.63
N ASP A 193 -4.88 13.50 6.74
CA ASP A 193 -6.14 13.04 7.30
C ASP A 193 -7.32 13.23 6.32
N GLY A 194 -8.21 12.24 6.30
CA GLY A 194 -9.36 12.23 5.40
C GLY A 194 -9.05 11.75 3.98
N GLU A 195 -7.78 11.54 3.64
CA GLU A 195 -7.40 10.80 2.43
C GLU A 195 -7.38 9.30 2.70
N ASN A 196 -7.98 8.53 1.79
CA ASN A 196 -7.95 7.07 1.82
C ASN A 196 -6.68 6.56 1.14
N LEU A 197 -6.26 5.35 1.51
CA LEU A 197 -5.35 4.57 0.68
C LEU A 197 -5.92 4.40 -0.73
N ASP A 198 -5.02 4.39 -1.71
CA ASP A 198 -5.39 4.01 -3.07
C ASP A 198 -6.04 2.62 -3.09
N LEU A 199 -6.85 2.38 -4.11
CA LEU A 199 -7.64 1.17 -4.17
C LEU A 199 -6.75 -0.06 -4.36
N TYR A 200 -5.63 0.04 -5.08
CA TYR A 200 -4.72 -1.09 -5.27
C TYR A 200 -4.14 -1.58 -3.95
N THR A 201 -3.67 -0.64 -3.12
CA THR A 201 -3.17 -0.89 -1.77
C THR A 201 -4.23 -1.58 -0.91
N ARG A 202 -5.47 -1.09 -0.92
CA ARG A 202 -6.58 -1.70 -0.16
C ARG A 202 -6.97 -3.10 -0.64
N LEU A 203 -6.68 -3.43 -1.90
CA LEU A 203 -6.89 -4.78 -2.46
C LEU A 203 -5.74 -5.75 -2.11
N GLY A 204 -4.75 -5.31 -1.32
CA GLY A 204 -3.58 -6.10 -0.91
C GLY A 204 -2.27 -5.60 -1.50
N GLY A 205 -2.34 -4.70 -2.48
CA GLY A 205 -1.19 -4.03 -3.11
C GLY A 205 -0.10 -4.98 -3.59
N SER A 206 1.16 -4.58 -3.38
CA SER A 206 2.35 -5.25 -3.93
C SER A 206 2.77 -6.55 -3.22
N GLY A 207 2.09 -6.93 -2.13
CA GLY A 207 2.39 -8.16 -1.41
C GLY A 207 2.23 -9.39 -2.32
N LEU A 208 3.23 -10.28 -2.36
CA LEU A 208 3.24 -11.41 -3.29
C LEU A 208 2.59 -12.67 -2.71
N VAL A 209 1.60 -13.21 -3.43
CA VAL A 209 0.89 -14.45 -3.11
C VAL A 209 1.02 -15.46 -4.24
N GLU A 210 0.77 -16.74 -3.95
CA GLU A 210 0.71 -17.78 -5.00
C GLU A 210 -0.39 -17.46 -6.01
N ASP A 211 -0.06 -17.56 -7.29
CA ASP A 211 -1.02 -17.42 -8.37
C ASP A 211 -1.88 -18.70 -8.47
N PRO A 212 -3.20 -18.63 -8.20
CA PRO A 212 -4.08 -19.80 -8.26
C PRO A 212 -4.23 -20.38 -9.67
N ASP A 213 -4.01 -19.56 -10.70
CA ASP A 213 -4.14 -19.95 -12.11
C ASP A 213 -2.79 -20.39 -12.70
N ASN A 214 -1.67 -20.05 -12.05
CA ASN A 214 -0.32 -20.39 -12.48
C ASN A 214 0.51 -20.97 -11.31
N PRO A 215 0.31 -22.26 -10.96
CA PRO A 215 0.93 -22.88 -9.80
C PRO A 215 2.47 -22.76 -9.81
N GLY A 216 3.04 -22.34 -8.67
CA GLY A 216 4.48 -22.15 -8.50
C GLY A 216 4.98 -20.79 -9.02
N THR A 217 4.08 -19.87 -9.32
CA THR A 217 4.40 -18.47 -9.62
C THR A 217 3.74 -17.56 -8.59
N LEU A 218 4.39 -16.43 -8.32
CA LEU A 218 3.87 -15.41 -7.42
C LEU A 218 3.29 -14.24 -8.21
N ILE A 219 2.28 -13.61 -7.63
CA ILE A 219 1.61 -12.45 -8.18
C ILE A 219 1.25 -11.47 -7.06
N GLU A 220 1.12 -10.19 -7.39
CA GLU A 220 0.66 -9.17 -6.43
C GLU A 220 -0.77 -9.45 -5.96
N ALA A 221 -0.98 -9.40 -4.65
CA ALA A 221 -2.26 -9.67 -4.02
C ALA A 221 -3.34 -8.69 -4.52
N GLY A 222 -2.98 -7.42 -4.73
CA GLY A 222 -3.86 -6.41 -5.32
C GLY A 222 -4.35 -6.71 -6.73
N TYR A 223 -3.60 -7.53 -7.49
CA TYR A 223 -3.93 -7.86 -8.87
C TYR A 223 -4.99 -8.97 -9.00
N LEU A 224 -4.97 -9.95 -8.09
CA LEU A 224 -5.90 -11.09 -8.13
C LEU A 224 -7.39 -10.70 -8.19
N PRO A 225 -7.90 -9.79 -7.34
CA PRO A 225 -9.30 -9.40 -7.43
C PRO A 225 -9.62 -8.71 -8.76
N LEU A 226 -8.70 -7.92 -9.33
CA LEU A 226 -8.89 -7.31 -10.65
C LEU A 226 -9.04 -8.37 -11.73
N ARG A 227 -8.12 -9.34 -11.75
CA ARG A 227 -8.13 -10.44 -12.71
C ARG A 227 -9.40 -11.26 -12.59
N ALA A 228 -9.87 -11.53 -11.38
CA ALA A 228 -11.09 -12.28 -11.12
C ALA A 228 -12.33 -11.53 -11.65
N VAL A 229 -12.48 -10.23 -11.33
CA VAL A 229 -13.60 -9.40 -11.81
C VAL A 229 -13.60 -9.29 -13.34
N VAL A 230 -12.43 -9.04 -13.94
CA VAL A 230 -12.29 -8.94 -15.40
C VAL A 230 -12.65 -10.27 -16.08
N THR A 231 -12.16 -11.39 -15.53
CA THR A 231 -12.49 -12.74 -16.02
C THR A 231 -14.00 -12.97 -15.98
N SER A 232 -14.64 -12.73 -14.83
CA SER A 232 -16.10 -12.87 -14.69
C SER A 232 -16.86 -11.94 -15.63
N THR A 233 -16.42 -10.69 -15.79
CA THR A 233 -17.04 -9.73 -16.72
C THR A 233 -17.10 -10.29 -18.14
N VAL A 234 -15.98 -10.81 -18.64
CA VAL A 234 -15.93 -11.40 -19.99
C VAL A 234 -16.82 -12.64 -20.09
N LEU A 235 -16.86 -13.47 -19.04
CA LEU A 235 -17.70 -14.67 -19.00
C LEU A 235 -19.20 -14.34 -18.94
N VAL A 236 -19.60 -13.31 -18.20
CA VAL A 236 -20.97 -12.79 -18.13
C VAL A 236 -21.43 -12.34 -19.51
N ILE A 237 -20.60 -11.56 -20.21
CA ILE A 237 -20.87 -11.13 -21.58
C ILE A 237 -20.95 -12.35 -22.50
N ALA A 238 -19.98 -13.26 -22.45
CA ALA A 238 -19.92 -14.43 -23.34
C ALA A 238 -21.10 -15.40 -23.14
N THR A 239 -21.50 -15.63 -21.88
CA THR A 239 -22.65 -16.48 -21.55
C THR A 239 -23.95 -15.87 -22.04
N ASN A 240 -24.04 -14.53 -22.00
CA ASN A 240 -25.16 -13.76 -22.52
C ASN A 240 -26.52 -14.30 -22.04
N GLU A 241 -26.65 -14.53 -20.73
CA GLU A 241 -27.83 -15.15 -20.18
C GLU A 241 -29.09 -14.33 -20.52
N GLY A 242 -30.08 -15.01 -21.11
CA GLY A 242 -31.34 -14.37 -21.52
C GLY A 242 -31.22 -13.32 -22.64
N GLY A 243 -30.07 -13.22 -23.32
CA GLY A 243 -29.83 -12.21 -24.37
C GLY A 243 -29.53 -10.81 -23.84
N LYS A 244 -29.23 -10.67 -22.54
CA LYS A 244 -29.00 -9.36 -21.90
C LYS A 244 -27.89 -8.55 -22.58
N TYR A 245 -26.86 -9.23 -23.07
CA TYR A 245 -25.65 -8.66 -23.67
C TYR A 245 -25.60 -8.84 -25.18
N ASP A 246 -26.75 -9.00 -25.85
CA ASP A 246 -26.84 -9.15 -27.31
C ASP A 246 -26.13 -8.01 -28.06
N ASN A 247 -26.23 -6.77 -27.54
CA ASN A 247 -25.57 -5.60 -28.13
C ASN A 247 -24.04 -5.62 -27.97
N LEU A 248 -23.50 -6.35 -26.99
CA LEU A 248 -22.06 -6.46 -26.79
C LEU A 248 -21.44 -7.60 -27.62
N GLN A 249 -22.20 -8.64 -27.95
CA GLN A 249 -21.69 -9.82 -28.68
C GLN A 249 -20.89 -9.49 -29.95
N PRO A 250 -21.29 -8.53 -30.81
CA PRO A 250 -20.53 -8.20 -32.00
C PRO A 250 -19.08 -7.81 -31.72
N TYR A 251 -18.80 -7.12 -30.61
CA TYR A 251 -17.45 -6.67 -30.26
C TYR A 251 -16.55 -7.81 -29.77
N PHE A 252 -17.12 -8.94 -29.32
CA PHE A 252 -16.38 -10.10 -28.80
C PHE A 252 -16.28 -11.25 -29.81
N THR A 253 -16.77 -11.09 -31.04
CA THR A 253 -16.86 -12.18 -32.03
C THR A 253 -15.51 -12.88 -32.29
N VAL A 254 -14.42 -12.13 -32.41
CA VAL A 254 -13.08 -12.71 -32.60
C VAL A 254 -12.69 -13.57 -31.40
N LEU A 255 -12.84 -13.02 -30.19
CA LEU A 255 -12.51 -13.71 -28.95
C LEU A 255 -13.34 -14.99 -28.77
N LEU A 256 -14.65 -14.92 -29.00
CA LEU A 256 -15.55 -16.06 -28.86
C LEU A 256 -15.22 -17.17 -29.87
N ASN A 257 -14.82 -16.83 -31.09
CA ASN A 257 -14.37 -17.81 -32.08
C ASN A 257 -13.05 -18.48 -31.67
N GLU A 258 -12.10 -17.73 -31.12
CA GLU A 258 -10.82 -18.28 -30.62
C GLU A 258 -11.09 -19.29 -29.49
N VAL A 259 -11.85 -18.87 -28.48
CA VAL A 259 -12.19 -19.74 -27.33
C VAL A 259 -12.99 -20.96 -27.78
N GLY A 260 -13.96 -20.79 -28.69
CA GLY A 260 -14.73 -21.90 -29.26
C GLY A 260 -13.89 -22.89 -30.07
N ALA A 261 -12.75 -22.44 -30.63
CA ALA A 261 -11.76 -23.29 -31.28
C ALA A 261 -10.74 -23.91 -30.29
N GLY A 262 -10.85 -23.62 -28.99
CA GLY A 262 -9.93 -24.07 -27.95
C GLY A 262 -8.65 -23.24 -27.82
N ASP A 263 -8.58 -22.08 -28.47
CA ASP A 263 -7.47 -21.13 -28.34
C ASP A 263 -7.83 -20.04 -27.33
N THR A 264 -7.19 -20.07 -26.15
CA THR A 264 -7.43 -19.10 -25.07
C THR A 264 -6.44 -17.93 -25.07
N SER A 265 -5.52 -17.85 -26.04
CA SER A 265 -4.47 -16.81 -26.05
C SER A 265 -5.03 -15.39 -26.09
N GLY A 266 -6.07 -15.17 -26.91
CA GLY A 266 -6.80 -13.89 -26.97
C GLY A 266 -7.51 -13.54 -25.67
N PHE A 267 -8.08 -14.55 -24.98
CA PHE A 267 -8.74 -14.39 -23.69
C PHE A 267 -7.74 -13.99 -22.61
N THR A 268 -6.62 -14.70 -22.50
CA THR A 268 -5.54 -14.37 -21.58
C THR A 268 -5.00 -12.96 -21.85
N THR A 269 -4.84 -12.57 -23.12
CA THR A 269 -4.37 -11.23 -23.49
C THR A 269 -5.37 -10.14 -23.07
N LEU A 270 -6.67 -10.36 -23.29
CA LEU A 270 -7.70 -9.40 -22.90
C LEU A 270 -7.78 -9.25 -21.39
N VAL A 271 -7.86 -10.37 -20.67
CA VAL A 271 -7.98 -10.38 -19.21
C VAL A 271 -6.75 -9.74 -18.57
N GLY A 272 -5.55 -10.13 -19.00
CA GLY A 272 -4.29 -9.53 -18.51
C GLY A 272 -4.23 -8.04 -18.82
N GLY A 273 -4.42 -7.64 -20.08
CA GLY A 273 -4.33 -6.23 -20.48
C GLY A 273 -5.34 -5.33 -19.79
N PHE A 274 -6.59 -5.78 -19.57
CA PHE A 274 -7.57 -4.99 -18.83
C PHE A 274 -7.26 -4.95 -17.31
N SER A 275 -6.78 -6.05 -16.73
CA SER A 275 -6.35 -6.07 -15.33
C SER A 275 -5.13 -5.16 -15.10
N ASP A 276 -4.16 -5.16 -16.00
CA ASP A 276 -3.00 -4.27 -15.98
C ASP A 276 -3.43 -2.80 -16.10
N PHE A 277 -4.38 -2.51 -17.00
CA PHE A 277 -4.97 -1.18 -17.11
C PHE A 277 -5.59 -0.72 -15.80
N LEU A 278 -6.41 -1.56 -15.17
CA LEU A 278 -7.02 -1.22 -13.89
C LEU A 278 -5.93 -0.99 -12.84
N ALA A 279 -5.03 -1.95 -12.63
CA ALA A 279 -3.97 -1.87 -11.63
C ALA A 279 -3.14 -0.58 -11.75
N ALA A 280 -2.69 -0.25 -12.97
CA ALA A 280 -1.91 0.94 -13.24
C ALA A 280 -2.68 2.26 -12.96
N ASN A 281 -4.01 2.25 -13.05
CA ASN A 281 -4.84 3.44 -12.82
C ASN A 281 -5.41 3.53 -11.40
N ILE A 282 -5.23 2.49 -10.57
CA ILE A 282 -5.76 2.46 -9.19
C ILE A 282 -4.69 2.42 -8.10
N GLY A 283 -3.41 2.58 -8.47
CA GLY A 283 -2.32 2.79 -7.51
C GLY A 283 -1.17 1.79 -7.56
N SER A 284 -1.17 0.81 -8.46
CA SER A 284 0.00 -0.08 -8.60
C SER A 284 1.24 0.70 -9.03
N THR A 285 2.37 0.43 -8.36
CA THR A 285 3.69 1.01 -8.70
C THR A 285 4.54 0.09 -9.57
N ASN A 286 4.14 -1.18 -9.71
CA ASN A 286 4.93 -2.22 -10.36
C ASN A 286 4.29 -2.73 -11.66
N ILE A 287 3.01 -2.38 -11.90
CA ILE A 287 2.25 -2.83 -13.05
C ILE A 287 1.98 -1.65 -13.96
N GLU A 288 2.47 -1.75 -15.19
CA GLU A 288 2.26 -0.76 -16.24
C GLU A 288 1.36 -1.32 -17.34
N TYR A 289 0.40 -0.53 -17.78
CA TYR A 289 -0.38 -0.84 -18.96
C TYR A 289 0.40 -0.48 -20.24
N ASN A 290 0.77 -1.49 -21.01
CA ASN A 290 1.55 -1.35 -22.24
C ASN A 290 0.72 -1.50 -23.53
N GLY A 291 -0.60 -1.55 -23.41
CA GLY A 291 -1.50 -1.70 -24.55
C GLY A 291 -1.73 -0.40 -25.33
N LEU A 292 -2.63 -0.47 -26.32
CA LEU A 292 -3.10 0.70 -27.05
C LEU A 292 -3.79 1.68 -26.10
N ASN A 293 -3.66 2.98 -26.33
CA ASN A 293 -4.49 3.94 -25.60
C ASN A 293 -5.99 3.63 -25.84
N MET A 294 -6.85 4.04 -24.92
CA MET A 294 -8.26 3.63 -24.92
C MET A 294 -9.06 4.11 -26.14
N ARG A 295 -8.57 5.11 -26.88
CA ARG A 295 -9.15 5.50 -28.16
C ARG A 295 -8.77 4.50 -29.25
N ASP A 296 -7.48 4.27 -29.45
CA ASP A 296 -6.98 3.36 -30.49
C ASP A 296 -7.38 1.90 -30.22
N ALA A 297 -7.48 1.51 -28.95
CA ALA A 297 -7.93 0.17 -28.55
C ALA A 297 -9.37 -0.12 -28.98
N HIS A 298 -10.21 0.92 -29.09
CA HIS A 298 -11.64 0.80 -29.43
C HIS A 298 -11.99 1.35 -30.81
N ASP A 299 -10.99 1.77 -31.60
CA ASP A 299 -11.15 2.21 -32.99
C ASP A 299 -10.98 1.00 -33.95
N PRO A 300 -12.01 0.59 -34.71
CA PRO A 300 -11.92 -0.54 -35.65
C PRO A 300 -10.96 -0.31 -36.83
N THR A 301 -10.52 0.93 -37.06
CA THR A 301 -9.50 1.24 -38.07
C THR A 301 -8.07 0.98 -37.58
N VAL A 302 -7.86 0.90 -36.26
CA VAL A 302 -6.56 0.64 -35.62
C VAL A 302 -6.53 -0.77 -35.02
N ASN A 303 -7.56 -1.15 -34.28
CA ASN A 303 -7.69 -2.47 -33.67
C ASN A 303 -8.68 -3.34 -34.47
N SER A 304 -8.15 -4.27 -35.26
CA SER A 304 -8.94 -5.18 -36.08
C SER A 304 -9.81 -6.17 -35.29
N ARG A 305 -9.67 -6.25 -33.96
CA ARG A 305 -10.58 -7.03 -33.11
C ARG A 305 -11.91 -6.32 -32.87
N MET A 306 -11.96 -5.01 -33.03
CA MET A 306 -13.20 -4.23 -32.92
C MET A 306 -13.99 -4.29 -34.21
N THR A 307 -15.28 -4.61 -34.10
CA THR A 307 -16.18 -4.78 -35.25
C THR A 307 -16.99 -3.52 -35.58
N GLY A 308 -16.93 -2.50 -34.71
CA GLY A 308 -17.62 -1.23 -34.86
C GLY A 308 -17.19 -0.22 -33.81
N LEU A 309 -17.67 1.03 -33.95
CA LEU A 309 -17.50 2.08 -32.94
C LEU A 309 -18.47 1.86 -31.79
N ILE A 310 -18.03 2.13 -30.57
CA ILE A 310 -18.82 1.95 -29.36
C ILE A 310 -19.75 3.15 -29.14
N THR A 311 -21.02 2.87 -28.90
CA THR A 311 -22.03 3.86 -28.49
C THR A 311 -22.04 4.07 -26.97
N ALA A 312 -22.70 5.12 -26.51
CA ALA A 312 -22.87 5.33 -25.06
C ALA A 312 -23.70 4.21 -24.42
N GLU A 313 -24.72 3.72 -25.12
CA GLU A 313 -25.56 2.62 -24.65
C GLU A 313 -24.79 1.30 -24.53
N ASP A 314 -23.89 1.01 -25.48
CA ASP A 314 -23.01 -0.16 -25.41
C ASP A 314 -22.04 -0.06 -24.23
N TYR A 315 -21.46 1.13 -24.02
CA TYR A 315 -20.55 1.38 -22.91
C TYR A 315 -21.25 1.19 -21.55
N ASP A 316 -22.43 1.78 -21.38
CA ASP A 316 -23.20 1.67 -20.14
C ASP A 316 -23.62 0.20 -19.88
N LEU A 317 -23.88 -0.58 -20.94
CA LEU A 317 -24.15 -2.02 -20.84
C LEU A 317 -22.90 -2.83 -20.46
N PHE A 318 -21.72 -2.44 -20.95
CA PHE A 318 -20.44 -3.03 -20.53
C PHE A 318 -20.16 -2.76 -19.04
N VAL A 319 -20.39 -1.53 -18.56
CA VAL A 319 -20.24 -1.20 -17.13
C VAL A 319 -21.17 -2.06 -16.27
N GLN A 320 -22.39 -2.34 -16.73
CA GLN A 320 -23.29 -3.28 -16.02
C GLN A 320 -22.73 -4.69 -15.95
N ALA A 321 -22.08 -5.19 -17.01
CA ALA A 321 -21.40 -6.48 -16.98
C ALA A 321 -20.24 -6.50 -15.98
N VAL A 322 -19.49 -5.40 -15.85
CA VAL A 322 -18.43 -5.27 -14.83
C VAL A 322 -19.02 -5.36 -13.42
N VAL A 323 -20.14 -4.69 -13.18
CA VAL A 323 -20.84 -4.76 -11.87
C VAL A 323 -21.28 -6.20 -11.57
N GLU A 324 -21.87 -6.90 -12.53
CA GLU A 324 -22.24 -8.31 -12.35
C GLU A 324 -21.04 -9.21 -12.08
N GLY A 325 -19.97 -9.06 -12.87
CA GLY A 325 -18.73 -9.81 -12.64
C GLY A 325 -18.11 -9.52 -11.27
N ALA A 326 -18.22 -8.29 -10.77
CA ALA A 326 -17.77 -7.94 -9.43
C ALA A 326 -18.63 -8.57 -8.33
N LEU A 327 -19.96 -8.58 -8.51
CA LEU A 327 -20.89 -9.23 -7.58
C LEU A 327 -20.68 -10.75 -7.53
N GLU A 328 -20.40 -11.41 -8.66
CA GLU A 328 -20.06 -12.85 -8.68
C GLU A 328 -18.82 -13.17 -7.84
N ASN A 329 -17.88 -12.23 -7.76
CA ASN A 329 -16.65 -12.35 -6.97
C ASN A 329 -16.81 -11.84 -5.53
N ASN A 330 -18.03 -11.53 -5.09
CA ASN A 330 -18.33 -10.99 -3.75
C ASN A 330 -17.56 -9.69 -3.43
N VAL A 331 -17.26 -8.88 -4.43
CA VAL A 331 -16.60 -7.58 -4.23
C VAL A 331 -17.57 -6.65 -3.48
N PRO A 332 -17.14 -5.94 -2.41
CA PRO A 332 -18.00 -5.02 -1.68
C PRO A 332 -18.55 -3.89 -2.57
N GLU A 333 -19.80 -3.48 -2.35
CA GLU A 333 -20.45 -2.42 -3.15
C GLU A 333 -19.68 -1.09 -3.13
N SER A 334 -19.01 -0.76 -2.03
CA SER A 334 -18.15 0.42 -1.93
C SER A 334 -17.03 0.38 -2.97
N ILE A 335 -16.37 -0.77 -3.11
CA ILE A 335 -15.28 -1.01 -4.07
C ILE A 335 -15.82 -1.02 -5.50
N ILE A 336 -16.99 -1.63 -5.73
CA ILE A 336 -17.68 -1.57 -7.04
C ILE A 336 -17.96 -0.12 -7.44
N GLY A 337 -18.42 0.71 -6.50
CA GLY A 337 -18.66 2.14 -6.74
C GLY A 337 -17.40 2.88 -7.18
N GLU A 338 -16.25 2.58 -6.58
CA GLU A 338 -14.96 3.18 -6.97
C GLU A 338 -14.49 2.74 -8.36
N PHE A 339 -14.63 1.45 -8.71
CA PHE A 339 -14.39 0.98 -10.07
C PHE A 339 -15.32 1.66 -11.08
N GLY A 340 -16.61 1.79 -10.75
CA GLY A 340 -17.58 2.47 -11.59
C GLY A 340 -17.22 3.94 -11.83
N ALA A 341 -16.70 4.63 -10.82
CA ALA A 341 -16.23 6.01 -10.94
C ALA A 341 -15.00 6.12 -11.85
N LEU A 342 -14.03 5.20 -11.74
CA LEU A 342 -12.88 5.13 -12.63
C LEU A 342 -13.31 4.95 -14.10
N LEU A 343 -14.15 3.94 -14.34
CA LEU A 343 -14.64 3.61 -15.69
C LEU A 343 -15.38 4.81 -16.31
N ASN A 344 -16.23 5.48 -15.53
CA ASN A 344 -17.00 6.64 -15.99
C ASN A 344 -16.25 7.99 -15.91
N SER A 345 -14.94 7.98 -15.66
CA SER A 345 -14.16 9.23 -15.67
C SER A 345 -14.18 9.88 -17.06
N GLU A 346 -14.29 11.23 -17.09
CA GLU A 346 -14.49 12.02 -18.31
C GLU A 346 -13.44 11.71 -19.40
N GLY A 347 -12.17 11.49 -19.01
CA GLY A 347 -11.11 11.15 -19.95
C GLY A 347 -11.18 9.72 -20.52
N LEU A 348 -11.62 8.75 -19.71
CA LEU A 348 -11.67 7.35 -20.12
C LEU A 348 -12.91 7.06 -20.96
N ARG A 349 -14.08 7.48 -20.47
CA ARG A 349 -15.37 7.23 -21.12
C ARG A 349 -15.41 7.84 -22.53
N ASP A 350 -14.96 9.07 -22.67
CA ASP A 350 -14.94 9.78 -23.96
C ASP A 350 -13.85 9.30 -24.92
N ALA A 351 -12.84 8.57 -24.43
CA ALA A 351 -11.87 7.91 -25.30
C ALA A 351 -12.48 6.65 -25.94
N ILE A 352 -13.36 5.95 -25.23
CA ILE A 352 -13.94 4.67 -25.65
C ILE A 352 -15.18 4.87 -26.52
N ILE A 353 -16.06 5.80 -26.14
CA ILE A 353 -17.28 6.12 -26.91
C ILE A 353 -16.90 6.97 -28.13
N GLN A 354 -17.08 6.42 -29.32
CA GLN A 354 -16.60 7.02 -30.58
C GLN A 354 -17.66 7.12 -31.67
N ALA A 355 -18.87 6.58 -31.43
CA ALA A 355 -19.96 6.52 -32.40
C ALA A 355 -20.77 7.82 -32.52
#